data_AF-A0A2R6CWH2-F1
#
_entry.id   AF-A0A2R6CWH2-F1
#
_cell.length_a   1.000
_cell.length_b   1.000
_cell.length_c   1.000
_cell.angle_alpha   90.00
_cell.angle_beta   90.00
_cell.angle_gamma   90.00
#
_symmetry.space_group_name_H-M   'P 1'
#
loop_
_entity.id
_entity.type
_entity.pdbx_description
1 polymer ?
#
loop_
_entity_poly.entity_id
_entity_poly.type
_entity_poly.pdbx_seq_one_letter_code
_entity_poly.pdbx_strand_id
1 'polypeptide(L)'
;MDTADAGLVVLVALGLALVWTAPPEPTYSVSVIETPDATPDEVTPFVDLGTDAQQEFLTLLDGDRLTTHESPALTNGYVRYKGTLYLVRISVGESSVRSLVQPVVGGGLAVVGVLGLGGRRLWSRPS
;
A
#
# COMPACT_ATOMS: atom_id res chain seq x y z
N MET A 1 -1.76 3.50 40.39
CA MET A 1 -2.01 3.35 38.94
C MET A 1 -3.26 2.54 38.83
N ASP A 2 -4.33 3.14 38.34
CA ASP A 2 -5.64 2.49 38.35
C ASP A 2 -5.72 1.48 37.19
N THR A 3 -6.63 0.51 37.28
CA THR A 3 -6.83 -0.51 36.23
C THR A 3 -7.04 0.09 34.84
N ALA A 4 -7.66 1.27 34.76
CA ALA A 4 -7.82 2.05 33.53
C ALA A 4 -6.48 2.54 32.96
N ASP A 5 -5.55 3.02 33.79
CA ASP A 5 -4.23 3.46 33.35
C ASP A 5 -3.37 2.28 32.88
N ALA A 6 -3.48 1.13 33.57
CA ALA A 6 -2.85 -0.11 33.15
C ALA A 6 -3.36 -0.57 31.78
N GLY A 7 -4.68 -0.50 31.54
CA GLY A 7 -5.27 -0.81 30.24
C GLY A 7 -4.76 0.09 29.11
N LEU A 8 -4.60 1.39 29.37
CA LEU A 8 -4.06 2.32 28.39
C LEU A 8 -2.57 2.08 28.08
N VAL A 9 -1.76 1.77 29.10
CA VAL A 9 -0.35 1.42 28.90
C VAL A 9 -0.21 0.14 28.07
N VAL A 10 -1.05 -0.87 28.34
CA VAL A 10 -1.09 -2.11 27.54
C VAL A 10 -1.48 -1.81 26.10
N LEU A 11 -2.45 -0.93 25.86
CA LEU A 11 -2.84 -0.47 24.53
C LEU A 11 -1.69 0.18 23.76
N VAL A 12 -0.93 1.07 24.41
CA VAL A 12 0.25 1.69 23.81
C VAL A 12 1.31 0.64 23.49
N ALA A 13 1.62 -0.24 24.43
CA ALA A 13 2.63 -1.29 24.24
C ALA A 13 2.24 -2.26 23.10
N LEU A 14 0.96 -2.63 23.02
CA LEU A 14 0.43 -3.48 21.94
C LEU A 14 0.48 -2.76 20.59
N GLY A 15 0.11 -1.48 20.54
CA GLY A 15 0.21 -0.67 19.34
C GLY A 15 1.65 -0.58 18.80
N LEU A 16 2.61 -0.31 19.69
CA LEU A 16 4.02 -0.27 19.34
C LEU A 16 4.54 -1.65 18.88
N ALA A 17 4.18 -2.73 19.58
CA ALA A 17 4.58 -4.08 19.20
C ALA A 17 4.06 -4.46 17.81
N LEU A 18 2.82 -4.06 17.46
CA LEU A 18 2.26 -4.29 16.13
C LEU A 18 3.01 -3.55 15.03
N VAL A 19 3.42 -2.29 15.26
CA VAL A 19 4.22 -1.52 14.30
C VAL A 19 5.60 -2.16 14.13
N TRP A 20 6.24 -2.59 15.22
CA TRP A 20 7.58 -3.18 15.19
C TRP A 20 7.63 -4.56 14.53
N THR A 21 6.53 -5.30 14.60
CA THR A 21 6.39 -6.62 13.98
C THR A 21 5.73 -6.56 12.61
N ALA A 22 5.56 -5.36 12.05
CA ALA A 22 4.99 -5.21 10.73
C ALA A 22 5.88 -5.91 9.69
N PRO A 23 5.29 -6.71 8.79
CA PRO A 23 6.07 -7.34 7.72
C PRO A 23 6.70 -6.27 6.80
N PRO A 24 7.78 -6.63 6.09
CA PRO A 24 8.46 -5.72 5.16
C PRO A 24 7.49 -5.12 4.13
N GLU A 25 7.87 -3.96 3.59
CA GLU A 25 7.08 -3.17 2.65
C GLU A 25 6.49 -4.01 1.51
N PRO A 26 5.29 -3.66 1.02
CA PRO A 26 4.67 -4.38 -0.09
C PRO A 26 5.62 -4.44 -1.28
N THR A 27 5.62 -5.57 -2.00
CA THR A 27 6.40 -5.70 -3.23
C THR A 27 5.44 -5.88 -4.39
N TYR A 28 5.54 -4.97 -5.34
CA TYR A 28 4.79 -4.97 -6.59
C TYR A 28 5.65 -5.57 -7.69
N SER A 29 5.07 -6.54 -8.41
CA SER A 29 5.65 -7.08 -9.63
C SER A 29 4.77 -6.68 -10.79
N VAL A 30 5.34 -5.98 -11.77
CA VAL A 30 4.64 -5.54 -12.97
C VAL A 30 5.16 -6.33 -14.17
N SER A 31 4.24 -6.79 -15.00
CA SER A 31 4.53 -7.51 -16.24
C SER A 31 3.65 -6.99 -17.36
N VAL A 32 4.23 -6.86 -18.54
CA VAL A 32 3.54 -6.49 -19.78
C VAL A 32 3.64 -7.67 -20.73
N ILE A 33 2.49 -8.19 -21.16
CA ILE A 33 2.40 -9.40 -21.98
C ILE A 33 1.60 -9.06 -23.23
N GLU A 34 2.15 -9.32 -24.42
CA GLU A 34 1.38 -9.19 -25.66
C GLU A 34 0.20 -10.18 -25.65
N THR A 35 -1.00 -9.69 -25.96
CA THR A 35 -2.19 -10.54 -26.01
C THR A 35 -3.15 -10.10 -27.10
N PRO A 36 -3.75 -11.03 -27.86
CA PRO A 36 -4.77 -10.69 -28.85
C PRO A 36 -6.18 -10.53 -28.25
N ASP A 37 -6.39 -10.97 -27.01
CA ASP A 37 -7.72 -11.08 -26.41
C ASP A 37 -8.00 -9.94 -25.42
N ALA A 38 -8.77 -8.95 -25.86
CA ALA A 38 -9.43 -7.99 -24.98
C ALA A 38 -10.78 -7.55 -25.54
N THR A 39 -11.72 -7.26 -24.64
CA THR A 39 -12.91 -6.52 -25.02
C THR A 39 -12.55 -5.06 -25.28
N PRO A 40 -13.11 -4.41 -26.32
CA PRO A 40 -12.75 -3.03 -26.66
C PRO A 40 -12.90 -2.04 -25.51
N ASP A 41 -13.84 -2.33 -24.62
CA ASP A 41 -14.29 -1.57 -23.48
C ASP A 41 -13.23 -1.51 -22.35
N GLU A 42 -12.30 -2.46 -22.33
CA GLU A 42 -11.24 -2.60 -21.32
C GLU A 42 -9.88 -2.11 -21.82
N VAL A 43 -9.81 -1.59 -23.05
CA VAL A 43 -8.56 -1.16 -23.69
C VAL A 43 -8.33 0.33 -23.47
N THR A 44 -7.25 0.64 -22.75
CA THR A 44 -6.75 2.01 -22.59
C THR A 44 -5.72 2.31 -23.69
N PRO A 45 -5.88 3.39 -24.48
CA PRO A 45 -4.85 3.83 -25.41
C PRO A 45 -3.58 4.25 -24.67
N PHE A 46 -2.40 3.91 -25.18
CA PHE A 46 -1.12 4.32 -24.58
C PHE A 46 -1.02 5.85 -24.37
N VAL A 47 -1.58 6.62 -25.29
CA VAL A 47 -1.58 8.10 -25.23
C VAL A 47 -2.41 8.66 -24.08
N ASP A 48 -3.37 7.89 -23.58
CA ASP A 48 -4.24 8.27 -22.47
C ASP A 48 -3.62 7.91 -21.11
N LEU A 49 -2.51 7.16 -21.11
CA LEU A 49 -1.72 6.94 -19.90
C LEU A 49 -1.01 8.24 -19.49
N GLY A 50 -0.88 8.46 -18.18
CA GLY A 50 -0.03 9.54 -17.66
C GLY A 50 1.44 9.35 -18.04
N THR A 51 2.23 10.42 -18.03
CA THR A 51 3.64 10.41 -18.45
C THR A 51 4.47 9.36 -17.71
N ASP A 52 4.29 9.22 -16.41
CA ASP A 52 5.00 8.22 -15.59
C ASP A 52 4.62 6.79 -15.98
N ALA A 53 3.32 6.52 -16.19
CA ALA A 53 2.83 5.22 -16.62
C ALA A 53 3.29 4.87 -18.04
N GLN A 54 3.39 5.85 -18.94
CA GLN A 54 3.95 5.66 -20.28
C GLN A 54 5.42 5.24 -20.21
N GLN A 55 6.21 5.89 -19.35
CA GLN A 55 7.62 5.57 -19.18
C GLN A 55 7.81 4.16 -18.60
N GLU A 56 7.09 3.82 -17.53
CA GLU A 56 7.10 2.46 -16.96
C GLU A 56 6.70 1.41 -17.99
N PHE A 57 5.66 1.67 -18.78
CA PHE A 57 5.19 0.76 -19.82
C PHE A 57 6.26 0.48 -20.87
N LEU A 58 6.94 1.52 -21.35
CA LEU A 58 8.01 1.38 -22.34
C LEU A 58 9.21 0.60 -21.79
N THR A 59 9.60 0.87 -20.54
CA THR A 59 10.68 0.11 -19.87
C THR A 59 10.33 -1.38 -19.78
N LEU A 60 9.09 -1.70 -19.38
CA LEU A 60 8.62 -3.09 -19.31
C LEU A 60 8.52 -3.75 -20.70
N LEU A 61 8.22 -2.97 -21.74
CA LEU A 61 8.16 -3.46 -23.11
C LEU A 61 9.53 -3.86 -23.67
N ASP A 62 10.59 -3.17 -23.24
CA ASP A 62 11.98 -3.48 -23.60
C ASP A 62 12.50 -4.77 -22.91
N GLY A 63 11.64 -5.44 -22.12
CA GLY A 63 11.93 -6.72 -21.49
C GLY A 63 12.45 -6.61 -20.06
N ASP A 64 12.53 -5.40 -19.51
CA ASP A 64 12.85 -5.21 -18.09
C ASP A 64 11.71 -5.70 -17.20
N ARG A 65 12.08 -6.27 -16.05
CA ARG A 65 11.13 -6.64 -15.00
C ARG A 65 11.13 -5.56 -13.94
N LEU A 66 9.99 -4.87 -13.78
CA LEU A 66 9.82 -3.90 -12.71
C LEU A 66 9.37 -4.62 -11.43
N THR A 67 10.26 -4.61 -10.42
CA THR A 67 9.94 -4.98 -9.05
C THR A 67 10.17 -3.76 -8.18
N THR A 68 9.12 -3.24 -7.54
CA THR A 68 9.19 -2.01 -6.75
C THR A 68 8.44 -2.14 -5.44
N HIS A 69 8.87 -1.36 -4.44
CA HIS A 69 8.19 -1.23 -3.15
C HIS A 69 7.14 -0.10 -3.15
N GLU A 70 7.22 0.79 -4.14
CA GLU A 70 6.25 1.85 -4.36
C GLU A 70 5.10 1.35 -5.26
N SER A 71 3.93 1.96 -5.13
CA SER A 71 2.82 1.66 -6.04
C SER A 71 3.22 2.06 -7.46
N PRO A 72 3.14 1.15 -8.45
CA PRO A 72 3.43 1.49 -9.84
C PRO A 72 2.45 2.53 -10.36
N ALA A 73 2.90 3.37 -11.29
CA ALA A 73 2.03 4.33 -11.97
C ALA A 73 1.05 3.64 -12.93
N LEU A 74 1.44 2.46 -13.43
CA LEU A 74 0.59 1.59 -14.22
C LEU A 74 -0.58 1.02 -13.43
N THR A 75 -1.64 0.65 -14.15
CA THR A 75 -2.84 -0.02 -13.60
C THR A 75 -3.07 -1.35 -14.30
N ASN A 76 -3.71 -2.30 -13.61
CA ASN A 76 -4.12 -3.57 -14.21
C ASN A 76 -5.12 -3.32 -15.35
N GLY A 77 -4.86 -3.89 -16.52
CA GLY A 77 -5.73 -3.73 -17.69
C GLY A 77 -5.02 -3.93 -19.02
N TYR A 78 -5.69 -3.55 -20.10
CA TYR A 78 -5.15 -3.67 -21.46
C TYR A 78 -4.71 -2.32 -21.99
N VAL A 79 -3.51 -2.26 -22.55
CA VAL A 79 -2.93 -1.07 -23.17
C VAL A 79 -2.70 -1.32 -24.65
N ARG A 80 -3.22 -0.43 -25.50
CA ARG A 80 -2.93 -0.45 -26.94
C ARG A 80 -1.76 0.46 -27.26
N TYR A 81 -0.69 -0.11 -27.81
CA TYR A 81 0.52 0.61 -28.22
C TYR A 81 0.96 0.16 -29.62
N LYS A 82 1.17 1.13 -30.52
CA LYS A 82 1.58 0.90 -31.93
C LYS A 82 0.73 -0.13 -32.70
N GLY A 83 -0.55 -0.23 -32.38
CA GLY A 83 -1.47 -1.19 -33.01
C GLY A 83 -1.45 -2.60 -32.40
N THR A 84 -0.52 -2.86 -31.47
CA THR A 84 -0.46 -4.08 -30.67
C THR A 84 -1.16 -3.88 -29.34
N LEU A 85 -1.77 -4.94 -28.83
CA LEU A 85 -2.45 -4.94 -27.54
C LEU A 85 -1.59 -5.67 -26.50
N TYR A 86 -1.44 -5.06 -25.34
CA TYR A 86 -0.64 -5.57 -24.24
C TYR A 86 -1.49 -5.66 -22.97
N LEU A 87 -1.42 -6.78 -22.27
CA LEU A 87 -1.96 -6.96 -20.93
C LEU A 87 -0.92 -6.48 -19.92
N VAL A 88 -1.29 -5.48 -19.13
CA VAL A 88 -0.54 -5.03 -17.95
C VAL A 88 -1.07 -5.79 -16.75
N ARG A 89 -0.22 -6.64 -16.17
CA ARG A 89 -0.53 -7.41 -14.95
C ARG A 89 0.37 -6.95 -13.82
N ILE A 90 -0.25 -6.38 -12.80
CA ILE A 90 0.33 -5.95 -11.52
C ILE A 90 -0.07 -6.97 -10.48
N SER A 91 0.92 -7.66 -9.93
CA SER A 91 0.76 -8.60 -8.83
C SER A 91 1.34 -8.00 -7.56
N VAL A 92 0.56 -8.04 -6.49
CA VAL A 92 0.95 -7.58 -5.17
C VAL A 92 1.28 -8.81 -4.33
N GLY A 93 2.49 -8.89 -3.76
CA GLY A 93 2.88 -10.02 -2.91
C GLY A 93 1.95 -10.16 -1.69
N GLU A 94 1.65 -11.39 -1.26
CA GLU A 94 0.69 -11.70 -0.17
C GLU A 94 1.05 -11.05 1.18
N SER A 95 2.33 -10.73 1.39
CA SER A 95 2.85 -9.98 2.54
C SER A 95 2.41 -8.51 2.58
N SER A 96 1.98 -7.96 1.45
CA SER A 96 1.72 -6.53 1.24
C SER A 96 0.47 -6.01 1.96
N VAL A 97 -0.59 -6.82 2.06
CA VAL A 97 -1.84 -6.37 2.72
C VAL A 97 -1.61 -6.24 4.22
N ARG A 98 -0.87 -7.17 4.83
CA ARG A 98 -0.50 -7.08 6.25
C ARG A 98 0.46 -5.92 6.51
N SER A 99 1.43 -5.67 5.63
CA SER A 99 2.38 -4.57 5.82
C SER A 99 1.73 -3.20 5.68
N LEU A 100 0.66 -3.06 4.90
CA LEU A 100 -0.12 -1.82 4.82
C LEU A 100 -1.05 -1.61 6.03
N VAL A 101 -1.73 -2.67 6.49
CA VAL A 101 -2.78 -2.56 7.53
C VAL A 101 -2.20 -2.55 8.95
N GLN A 102 -1.21 -3.39 9.22
CA GLN A 102 -0.69 -3.60 10.57
C GLN A 102 -0.05 -2.34 11.20
N PRO A 103 0.74 -1.52 10.48
CA PRO A 103 1.25 -0.26 11.02
C PRO A 103 0.14 0.76 11.31
N VAL A 104 -0.89 0.82 10.46
CA VAL A 104 -2.02 1.75 10.63
C VAL A 104 -2.81 1.37 11.88
N VAL A 105 -3.11 0.08 12.06
CA VAL A 105 -3.80 -0.42 13.25
C VAL A 105 -2.93 -0.23 14.50
N GLY A 106 -1.66 -0.59 14.45
CA GLY A 106 -0.73 -0.44 15.58
C GLY A 106 -0.52 1.02 15.98
N GLY A 107 -0.32 1.91 15.00
CA GLY A 107 -0.21 3.34 15.20
C GLY A 107 -1.49 3.94 15.79
N GLY A 108 -2.65 3.53 15.28
CA GLY A 108 -3.96 3.96 15.81
C GLY A 108 -4.14 3.59 17.29
N LEU A 109 -3.82 2.35 17.66
CA LEU A 109 -3.89 1.90 19.06
C LEU A 109 -2.94 2.68 19.97
N ALA A 110 -1.71 2.95 19.48
CA ALA A 110 -0.73 3.73 20.24
C ALA A 110 -1.21 5.18 20.46
N VAL A 111 -1.77 5.82 19.43
CA VAL A 111 -2.32 7.19 19.53
C VAL A 111 -3.49 7.24 20.53
N VAL A 112 -4.42 6.29 20.45
CA VAL A 112 -5.56 6.23 21.38
C VAL A 112 -5.08 6.04 22.82
N GLY A 113 -4.10 5.15 23.05
CA GLY A 113 -3.52 4.94 24.37
C GLY A 113 -2.83 6.19 24.93
N VAL A 114 -2.03 6.88 24.11
CA VAL A 114 -1.34 8.12 24.50
C VAL A 114 -2.33 9.25 24.80
N LEU A 115 -3.35 9.44 23.95
CA LEU A 115 -4.38 10.46 24.15
C LEU A 115 -5.22 10.17 25.40
N GLY A 116 -5.56 8.91 25.65
CA GLY A 116 -6.27 8.51 26.87
C GLY A 116 -5.45 8.80 28.14
N LEU A 117 -4.15 8.49 28.13
CA LEU A 117 -3.25 8.78 29.25
C LEU A 117 -3.07 10.29 29.45
N GLY A 118 -2.86 11.04 28.36
CA GLY A 118 -2.71 12.49 28.38
C GLY A 118 -3.97 13.21 28.88
N GLY A 119 -5.15 12.81 28.37
CA GLY A 119 -6.44 13.37 28.75
C GLY A 119 -6.77 13.13 30.23
N ARG A 120 -6.57 11.90 30.72
CA ARG A 120 -6.75 11.60 32.16
C ARG A 120 -5.83 12.44 33.03
N ARG A 121 -4.56 12.58 32.65
CA ARG A 121 -3.57 13.34 33.41
C ARG A 121 -3.83 14.85 33.39
N LEU A 122 -4.47 15.37 32.35
CA LEU A 122 -4.88 16.78 32.27
C LEU A 122 -6.09 17.08 33.16
N TRP A 123 -7.08 16.18 33.19
CA TRP A 123 -8.30 16.34 34.00
C TRP A 123 -8.11 16.07 35.50
N SER A 124 -7.08 15.30 35.87
CA SER A 124 -6.75 15.01 37.27
C SER A 124 -5.78 16.00 37.90
N ARG A 125 -5.38 17.07 37.17
CA ARG A 125 -4.65 18.19 37.77
C ARG A 125 -5.65 19.12 38.48
N PRO A 126 -5.59 19.24 39.82
CA PRO A 126 -6.40 20.23 40.52
C PRO A 126 -5.94 21.63 40.11
N SER A 127 -6.88 22.45 39.65
CA SER A 127 -6.76 23.91 39.57
C SER A 127 -6.81 24.53 40.96
#